data_AF-A0A820NX63-F1
#
_entry.id   AF-A0A820NX63-F1
#
_cell.length_a   1.000
_cell.length_b   1.000
_cell.length_c   1.000
_cell.angle_alpha   90.00
_cell.angle_beta   90.00
_cell.angle_gamma   90.00
#
_symmetry.space_group_name_H-M   'P 1'
#
loop_
_entity.id
_entity.type
_entity.pdbx_description
1 polymer ?
#
loop_
_entity_poly.entity_id
_entity_poly.type
_entity_poly.pdbx_seq_one_letter_code
_entity_poly.pdbx_strand_id
1 'polypeptide(L)'
;MSVRHTHTFIISRWSNGPDNCRQTLLHRAVDENNESVACFLIRSGCDINSPRQVGFNGETPDICKTLESPLHLACQWGLERVVSTLIEHHADINKKDSEGNTP
;
A
#
# COMPACT_ATOMS: atom_id res chain seq x y z
N MET A 1 -2.41 31.99 7.76
CA MET A 1 -2.76 31.50 6.41
C MET A 1 -2.02 30.18 6.19
N SER A 2 -2.67 29.03 6.41
CA SER A 2 -2.08 27.73 6.03
C SER A 2 -3.20 26.79 5.61
N VAL A 3 -3.55 26.88 4.33
CA VAL A 3 -4.52 26.00 3.66
C VAL A 3 -3.76 24.86 2.99
N ARG A 4 -3.33 23.85 3.76
CA ARG A 4 -2.66 22.65 3.19
C ARG A 4 -2.87 21.37 4.00
N HIS A 5 -4.08 20.98 4.39
CA HIS A 5 -4.22 19.70 5.14
C HIS A 5 -5.44 18.82 4.84
N THR A 6 -6.24 19.08 3.80
CA THR A 6 -7.44 18.24 3.51
C THR A 6 -7.28 17.24 2.37
N HIS A 7 -6.24 17.36 1.53
CA HIS A 7 -6.12 16.54 0.31
C HIS A 7 -5.29 15.25 0.47
N THR A 8 -4.35 15.20 1.42
CA THR A 8 -3.49 14.03 1.66
C THR A 8 -4.11 13.00 2.60
N PHE A 9 -5.08 13.39 3.43
CA PHE A 9 -5.70 12.48 4.41
C PHE A 9 -6.61 11.41 3.77
N ILE A 10 -7.17 11.68 2.59
CA ILE A 10 -8.10 10.74 1.93
C ILE A 10 -7.36 9.63 1.18
N ILE A 11 -6.15 9.89 0.66
CA ILE A 11 -5.42 8.95 -0.20
C ILE A 11 -4.68 7.86 0.58
N SER A 12 -4.36 8.11 1.86
CA SER A 12 -3.69 7.16 2.76
C SER A 12 -4.65 6.44 3.71
N ARG A 13 -5.96 6.71 3.66
CA ARG A 13 -6.93 6.09 4.57
C ARG A 13 -7.12 4.62 4.22
N TRP A 14 -7.05 3.74 5.22
CA TRP A 14 -7.49 2.35 5.06
C TRP A 14 -8.98 2.30 4.71
N SER A 15 -9.27 1.55 3.67
CA SER A 15 -10.61 1.20 3.21
C SER A 15 -10.79 -0.31 3.30
N ASN A 16 -12.03 -0.76 3.42
CA ASN A 16 -12.32 -2.19 3.35
C ASN A 16 -12.06 -2.67 1.92
N GLY A 17 -11.09 -3.55 1.78
CA GLY A 17 -10.76 -4.27 0.56
C GLY A 17 -11.55 -5.58 0.44
N PRO A 18 -11.23 -6.36 -0.60
CA PRO A 18 -11.68 -7.75 -0.70
C PRO A 18 -11.38 -8.51 0.60
N ASP A 19 -12.21 -9.50 0.88
CA ASP A 19 -11.98 -10.47 1.95
C ASP A 19 -11.79 -9.89 3.37
N ASN A 20 -12.48 -8.78 3.68
CA ASN A 20 -12.39 -8.06 4.96
C ASN A 20 -11.01 -7.48 5.29
N CYS A 21 -10.11 -7.37 4.31
CA CYS A 21 -8.78 -6.84 4.52
C CYS A 21 -8.79 -5.32 4.44
N ARG A 22 -8.20 -4.63 5.43
CA ARG A 22 -8.06 -3.18 5.38
C ARG A 22 -6.84 -2.81 4.55
N GLN A 23 -7.03 -1.98 3.54
CA GLN A 23 -5.97 -1.61 2.61
C GLN A 23 -6.09 -0.14 2.16
N THR A 24 -4.96 0.45 1.76
CA THR A 24 -4.94 1.80 1.17
C THR A 24 -5.30 1.77 -0.31
N LEU A 25 -5.59 2.94 -0.90
CA LEU A 25 -5.84 3.05 -2.35
C LEU A 25 -4.65 2.57 -3.19
N LEU A 26 -3.43 2.71 -2.68
CA LEU A 26 -2.23 2.26 -3.37
C LEU A 26 -2.19 0.73 -3.49
N HIS A 27 -2.54 0.00 -2.43
CA HIS A 27 -2.64 -1.47 -2.50
C HIS A 27 -3.66 -1.90 -3.54
N ARG A 28 -4.82 -1.24 -3.59
CA ARG A 28 -5.84 -1.55 -4.60
C ARG A 28 -5.36 -1.28 -6.02
N ALA A 29 -4.63 -0.19 -6.25
CA ALA A 29 -4.07 0.10 -7.57
C ALA A 29 -3.03 -0.97 -7.99
N VAL A 30 -2.25 -1.48 -7.03
CA VAL A 30 -1.33 -2.61 -7.25
C VAL A 30 -2.10 -3.90 -7.53
N ASP A 31 -3.14 -4.21 -6.74
CA ASP A 31 -4.01 -5.39 -6.93
C ASP A 31 -4.77 -5.38 -8.28
N GLU A 32 -5.04 -4.19 -8.83
CA GLU A 32 -5.68 -4.05 -10.12
C GLU A 32 -4.65 -4.05 -11.27
N ASN A 33 -3.36 -4.28 -10.98
CA ASN A 33 -2.25 -4.15 -11.91
C ASN A 33 -2.26 -2.79 -12.65
N ASN A 34 -2.71 -1.75 -11.97
CA ASN A 34 -2.86 -0.42 -12.54
C ASN A 34 -1.66 0.45 -12.19
N GLU A 35 -0.53 0.18 -12.84
CA GLU A 35 0.74 0.89 -12.61
C GLU A 35 0.60 2.40 -12.77
N SER A 36 -0.24 2.87 -13.71
CA SER A 36 -0.45 4.30 -13.95
C SER A 36 -1.09 4.99 -12.75
N VAL A 37 -2.13 4.40 -12.17
CA VAL A 37 -2.80 4.93 -10.97
C VAL A 37 -1.90 4.78 -9.76
N ALA A 38 -1.18 3.66 -9.60
CA ALA A 38 -0.24 3.45 -8.51
C ALA A 38 0.85 4.55 -8.50
N CYS A 39 1.51 4.78 -9.64
CA CYS A 39 2.52 5.83 -9.78
C CYS A 39 1.94 7.23 -9.52
N PHE A 40 0.71 7.51 -9.95
CA PHE A 40 0.03 8.77 -9.66
C PHE A 40 -0.19 8.97 -8.15
N LEU A 41 -0.65 7.93 -7.44
CA LEU A 41 -0.87 7.97 -5.99
C LEU A 41 0.44 8.18 -5.23
N ILE A 42 1.52 7.50 -5.62
CA ILE A 42 2.85 7.66 -5.02
C ILE A 42 3.34 9.10 -5.19
N ARG A 43 3.27 9.63 -6.42
CA ARG A 43 3.68 11.02 -6.74
C ARG A 43 2.82 12.07 -6.06
N SER A 44 1.58 11.74 -5.73
CA SER A 44 0.67 12.60 -4.98
C SER A 44 1.02 12.70 -3.48
N GLY A 45 2.05 11.99 -3.01
CA GLY A 45 2.48 12.01 -1.61
C GLY A 45 1.58 11.17 -0.71
N CYS A 46 1.04 10.06 -1.22
CA CYS A 46 0.38 9.08 -0.35
C CYS A 46 1.38 8.42 0.60
N ASP A 47 0.87 7.80 1.67
CA ASP A 47 1.70 6.97 2.54
C ASP A 47 2.04 5.65 1.83
N ILE A 48 3.30 5.51 1.42
CA ILE A 48 3.84 4.37 0.67
C ILE A 48 4.28 3.20 1.56
N ASN A 49 4.35 3.39 2.87
CA ASN A 49 4.89 2.39 3.81
C ASN A 49 3.81 1.75 4.69
N SER A 50 2.60 2.31 4.72
CA SER A 50 1.47 1.75 5.45
C SER A 50 1.15 0.35 4.93
N PRO A 51 1.23 -0.71 5.76
CA PRO A 51 0.90 -2.06 5.33
C PRO A 51 -0.62 -2.30 5.26
N ARG A 52 -1.01 -3.42 4.63
CA ARG A 52 -2.33 -4.02 4.84
C ARG A 52 -2.58 -4.25 6.33
N GLN A 53 -3.85 -4.26 6.72
CA GLN A 53 -4.27 -4.51 8.09
C GLN A 53 -5.38 -5.56 8.11
N VAL A 54 -5.45 -6.28 9.23
CA VAL A 54 -6.59 -7.14 9.54
C VAL A 54 -7.88 -6.31 9.66
N GLY A 55 -8.99 -6.90 9.22
CA GLY A 55 -10.34 -6.37 9.36
C GLY A 55 -10.76 -6.25 10.82
N PHE A 56 -11.82 -5.48 11.06
CA PHE A 56 -12.29 -5.15 12.42
C PHE A 56 -12.78 -6.36 13.24
N ASN A 57 -13.14 -7.46 12.59
CA ASN A 57 -13.66 -8.69 13.18
C ASN A 57 -12.60 -9.78 13.38
N GLY A 58 -11.36 -9.58 12.95
CA GLY A 58 -10.32 -10.62 13.02
C GLY A 58 -10.53 -11.80 12.06
N GLU A 59 -11.60 -11.77 11.26
CA GLU A 59 -11.90 -12.75 10.20
C GLU A 59 -11.38 -12.22 8.87
N THR A 60 -10.08 -12.36 8.65
CA THR A 60 -9.45 -12.13 7.35
C THR A 60 -8.76 -13.40 6.87
N PRO A 61 -8.71 -13.65 5.56
CA PRO A 61 -7.86 -14.70 5.01
C PRO A 61 -6.42 -14.53 5.47
N ASP A 62 -5.67 -15.63 5.49
CA ASP A 62 -4.28 -15.63 5.93
C ASP A 62 -3.41 -14.65 5.12
N ILE A 63 -3.73 -14.47 3.83
CA ILE A 63 -3.07 -13.50 2.94
C ILE A 63 -3.16 -12.04 3.42
N CYS A 64 -4.06 -11.70 4.33
CA CYS A 64 -4.19 -10.34 4.86
C CYS A 64 -3.65 -10.19 6.28
N LYS A 65 -3.20 -11.30 6.88
CA LYS A 65 -2.49 -11.28 8.17
C LYS A 65 -1.02 -10.94 8.01
N THR A 66 -0.49 -11.09 6.79
CA THR A 66 0.90 -10.83 6.41
C THR A 66 1.32 -9.38 6.65
N LEU A 67 0.39 -8.42 6.76
CA LEU A 67 0.71 -6.99 6.88
C LEU A 67 1.69 -6.54 5.78
N GLU A 68 1.50 -7.01 4.56
CA GLU A 68 2.33 -6.64 3.41
C GLU A 68 2.25 -5.13 3.13
N SER A 69 3.42 -4.53 2.87
CA SER A 69 3.50 -3.15 2.39
C SER A 69 3.18 -3.07 0.89
N PRO A 70 2.88 -1.88 0.36
CA PRO A 70 2.72 -1.68 -1.09
C PRO A 70 3.92 -2.18 -1.90
N LEU A 71 5.12 -2.12 -1.33
CA LEU A 71 6.34 -2.60 -1.98
C LEU A 71 6.40 -4.14 -2.04
N HIS A 72 5.98 -4.86 -0.98
CA HIS A 72 5.90 -6.33 -1.02
C HIS A 72 5.00 -6.80 -2.16
N LEU A 73 3.81 -6.21 -2.29
CA LEU A 73 2.88 -6.57 -3.36
C LEU A 73 3.42 -6.22 -4.74
N ALA A 74 4.01 -5.03 -4.90
CA ALA A 74 4.60 -4.63 -6.18
C ALA A 74 5.72 -5.58 -6.61
N CYS A 75 6.55 -6.07 -5.68
CA CYS A 75 7.55 -7.10 -5.93
C CYS A 75 6.91 -8.45 -6.27
N GLN A 76 5.95 -8.92 -5.47
CA GLN A 76 5.26 -10.19 -5.68
C GLN A 76 4.55 -10.25 -7.04
N TRP A 77 4.03 -9.13 -7.52
CA TRP A 77 3.30 -9.02 -8.77
C TRP A 77 4.19 -8.67 -9.97
N GLY A 78 5.47 -8.39 -9.74
CA GLY A 78 6.43 -8.02 -10.79
C GLY A 78 6.16 -6.64 -11.41
N LEU A 79 5.59 -5.69 -10.66
CA LEU A 79 5.25 -4.35 -11.14
C LEU A 79 6.47 -3.43 -11.14
N GLU A 80 7.42 -3.66 -12.04
CA GLU A 80 8.73 -2.99 -12.07
C GLU A 80 8.65 -1.45 -12.04
N ARG A 81 7.67 -0.84 -12.74
CA ARG A 81 7.55 0.63 -12.75
C ARG A 81 7.04 1.15 -11.42
N VAL A 82 6.13 0.42 -10.77
CA VAL A 82 5.63 0.76 -9.44
C VAL A 82 6.74 0.60 -8.41
N VAL A 83 7.50 -0.50 -8.45
CA VAL A 83 8.68 -0.73 -7.60
C VAL A 83 9.69 0.41 -7.74
N SER A 84 10.05 0.76 -8.99
CA SER A 84 10.97 1.86 -9.26
C SER A 84 10.46 3.18 -8.68
N THR A 85 9.17 3.49 -8.89
CA THR A 85 8.56 4.73 -8.38
C THR A 85 8.48 4.75 -6.84
N LEU A 86 8.23 3.60 -6.20
CA LEU A 86 8.24 3.46 -4.74
C LEU A 86 9.64 3.75 -4.17
N ILE A 87 10.69 3.16 -4.78
CA ILE A 87 12.08 3.36 -4.36
C ILE A 87 12.52 4.81 -4.56
N GLU A 88 12.19 5.42 -5.71
CA GLU A 88 12.44 6.85 -5.99
C GLU A 88 11.81 7.77 -4.95
N HIS A 89 10.65 7.38 -4.40
CA HIS A 89 9.94 8.11 -3.36
C HIS A 89 10.28 7.67 -1.94
N HIS A 90 11.40 6.95 -1.75
CA HIS A 90 11.92 6.53 -0.44
C HIS A 90 11.01 5.57 0.34
N ALA A 91 10.39 4.61 -0.36
CA ALA A 91 9.76 3.47 0.30
C ALA A 91 10.80 2.70 1.14
N ASP A 92 10.37 2.19 2.28
CA ASP A 92 11.21 1.40 3.17
C ASP A 92 11.41 -0.01 2.60
N ILE A 93 12.55 -0.20 1.93
CA ILE A 93 12.95 -1.47 1.33
C ILE A 93 13.25 -2.58 2.36
N ASN A 94 13.41 -2.23 3.64
CA ASN A 94 13.70 -3.20 4.70
C ASN A 94 12.47 -3.43 5.59
N LYS A 95 11.32 -2.89 5.21
CA LYS A 95 10.09 -3.04 5.98
C LYS A 95 9.75 -4.52 6.07
N LYS A 96 9.61 -5.04 7.28
CA LYS A 96 9.20 -6.42 7.48
C LYS A 96 7.69 -6.57 7.52
N ASP A 97 7.20 -7.61 6.87
CA ASP A 97 5.84 -8.11 7.02
C ASP A 97 5.66 -8.81 8.40
N SER A 98 4.49 -9.40 8.66
CA SER A 98 4.21 -10.10 9.92
C SER A 98 4.97 -11.42 10.08
N GLU A 99 5.42 -12.01 8.97
CA GLU A 99 6.21 -13.25 8.96
C GLU A 99 7.72 -12.97 9.04
N GLY A 100 8.13 -11.69 8.95
CA GLY A 100 9.51 -11.25 9.02
C GLY A 100 10.20 -11.14 7.65
N ASN A 101 9.45 -11.31 6.56
CA ASN A 101 9.95 -11.16 5.19
C ASN A 101 10.13 -9.67 4.86
N THR A 102 11.09 -9.37 4.01
CA THR A 102 11.25 -8.06 3.36
C THR A 102 10.71 -8.13 1.92
N PRO A 103 10.37 -6.99 1.29
CA PRO A 103 9.82 -6.94 -0.07
C PRO A 103 10.68 -7.61 -1.13
#